data_AF-A0A8C5WA88-F1
#
_entry.id   AF-A0A8C5WA88-F1
#
_cell.length_a   1.000
_cell.length_b   1.000
_cell.length_c   1.000
_cell.angle_alpha   90.00
_cell.angle_beta   90.00
_cell.angle_gamma   90.00
#
_symmetry.space_group_name_H-M   'P 1'
#
loop_
_entity.id
_entity.type
_entity.pdbx_description
1 polymer ?
#
loop_
_entity_poly.entity_id
_entity_poly.type
_entity_poly.pdbx_seq_one_letter_code
_entity_poly.pdbx_strand_id
1 'polypeptide(L)'
;MALVLILQLLSLWPLCHADITPSVPPASYSKPWLGVQPAAVVTPGVNVTLRCRAPQVAWRFALFKPGETGPLLFRDVSSELAEFFLEEVTLAQGGSYCCSYRRPDWKPGVWSQPSDELELLVTEQLPRPSLVALPGPVVARGANVSLRCAGRVRGMSFALYREGVAAPLQFRDSAQRWADFPLPGARAPGTYSCYYHTPSAPYVLSQRSEPLVISSEGERPGGPPQPLLPRTQGPPPSDPGGSPAPPPSDPGV
;
A
#
# COMPACT_ATOMS: atom_id res chain seq x y z
N MET A 1 0.63 26.34 -34.26
CA MET A 1 -0.52 25.42 -34.47
C MET A 1 -0.16 23.94 -34.25
N ALA A 2 0.85 23.62 -33.42
CA ALA A 2 1.32 22.25 -33.20
C ALA A 2 1.06 21.74 -31.76
N LEU A 3 0.22 22.43 -30.99
CA LEU A 3 -0.03 22.16 -29.57
C LEU A 3 -1.46 21.69 -29.26
N VAL A 4 -2.29 21.45 -30.29
CA VAL A 4 -3.70 21.05 -30.12
C VAL A 4 -3.91 19.54 -30.35
N LEU A 5 -2.93 18.83 -30.90
CA LEU A 5 -3.08 17.41 -31.29
C LEU A 5 -2.66 16.37 -30.24
N ILE A 6 -2.17 16.79 -29.06
CA ILE A 6 -1.70 15.84 -28.02
C ILE A 6 -2.79 15.53 -26.97
N LEU A 7 -3.90 16.28 -26.92
CA LEU A 7 -4.98 16.06 -25.95
C LEU A 7 -6.05 15.04 -26.39
N GLN A 8 -5.93 14.44 -27.58
CA GLN A 8 -6.91 13.49 -28.12
C GLN A 8 -6.59 12.01 -27.82
N LEU A 9 -5.51 11.71 -27.08
CA LEU A 9 -5.10 10.33 -26.74
C LEU A 9 -5.31 9.94 -25.26
N LEU A 10 -5.96 10.80 -24.46
CA LEU A 10 -6.28 10.52 -23.04
C LEU A 10 -7.75 10.11 -22.80
N SER A 11 -8.48 9.72 -23.85
CA SER A 11 -9.83 9.17 -23.72
C SER A 11 -9.93 7.73 -24.24
N LEU A 12 -8.87 6.93 -24.06
CA LEU A 12 -8.99 5.47 -24.06
C LEU A 12 -9.42 5.03 -22.66
N TRP A 13 -10.64 5.42 -22.31
CA TRP A 13 -11.36 4.78 -21.23
C TRP A 13 -11.98 3.54 -21.87
N PRO A 14 -11.65 2.31 -21.43
CA PRO A 14 -12.35 1.12 -21.89
C PRO A 14 -13.72 1.15 -21.20
N LEU A 15 -14.60 2.01 -21.71
CA LEU A 15 -15.97 2.14 -21.26
C LEU A 15 -16.72 0.90 -21.74
N CYS A 16 -17.45 0.28 -20.82
CA CYS A 16 -18.47 -0.73 -21.10
C CYS A 16 -19.55 -0.15 -22.03
N HIS A 17 -19.23 0.09 -23.29
CA HIS A 17 -20.20 0.42 -24.31
C HIS A 17 -20.97 -0.85 -24.62
N ALA A 18 -22.06 -1.06 -23.90
CA ALA A 18 -23.20 -1.76 -24.46
C ALA A 18 -23.71 -0.89 -25.62
N ASP A 19 -23.82 -1.45 -26.82
CA ASP A 19 -24.46 -0.81 -27.97
C ASP A 19 -25.96 -0.61 -27.67
N ILE A 20 -26.26 0.42 -26.88
CA ILE A 20 -27.60 0.92 -26.60
C ILE A 20 -27.68 2.27 -27.30
N THR A 21 -28.33 2.32 -28.46
CA THR A 21 -28.60 3.56 -29.20
C THR A 21 -29.22 4.63 -28.28
N PRO A 22 -28.55 5.74 -27.98
CA PRO A 22 -29.10 6.79 -27.14
C PRO A 22 -29.89 7.77 -28.02
N SER A 23 -31.22 7.73 -27.93
CA SER A 23 -32.11 8.74 -28.57
C SER A 23 -32.53 9.87 -27.62
N VAL A 24 -31.91 9.97 -26.43
CA VAL A 24 -32.28 10.95 -25.39
C VAL A 24 -30.99 11.49 -24.74
N PRO A 25 -30.90 12.80 -24.46
CA PRO A 25 -29.68 13.42 -23.94
C PRO A 25 -29.17 12.76 -22.63
N PRO A 26 -27.84 12.73 -22.42
CA PRO A 26 -27.13 11.92 -21.42
C PRO A 26 -27.42 12.27 -19.94
N ALA A 27 -28.36 13.18 -19.64
CA ALA A 27 -28.55 13.76 -18.31
C ALA A 27 -29.78 13.26 -17.53
N SER A 28 -30.58 12.32 -18.04
CA SER A 28 -31.90 12.05 -17.42
C SER A 28 -31.92 11.00 -16.30
N TYR A 29 -30.97 10.05 -16.26
CA TYR A 29 -31.07 8.89 -15.36
C TYR A 29 -29.75 8.62 -14.65
N SER A 30 -29.72 8.86 -13.34
CA SER A 30 -28.55 8.73 -12.49
C SER A 30 -28.00 7.31 -12.47
N LYS A 31 -26.67 7.18 -12.45
CA LYS A 31 -26.01 5.88 -12.38
C LYS A 31 -26.30 5.19 -11.03
N PRO A 32 -26.46 3.85 -11.00
CA PRO A 32 -26.53 3.10 -9.75
C PRO A 32 -25.13 2.95 -9.12
N TRP A 33 -25.11 2.55 -7.86
CA TRP A 33 -23.92 2.08 -7.16
C TRP A 33 -23.85 0.55 -7.21
N LEU A 34 -22.65 0.00 -7.40
CA LEU A 34 -22.41 -1.43 -7.35
C LEU A 34 -21.39 -1.74 -6.24
N GLY A 35 -21.75 -2.67 -5.36
CA GLY A 35 -20.86 -3.19 -4.34
C GLY A 35 -20.85 -4.72 -4.34
N VAL A 36 -19.97 -5.27 -3.52
CA VAL A 36 -19.73 -6.72 -3.44
C VAL A 36 -19.59 -7.17 -2.00
N GLN A 37 -20.14 -8.35 -1.71
CA GLN A 37 -20.00 -9.04 -0.43
C GLN A 37 -19.57 -10.50 -0.69
N PRO A 38 -18.70 -11.10 0.15
CA PRO A 38 -18.07 -10.50 1.33
C PRO A 38 -16.90 -9.54 1.02
N ALA A 39 -16.28 -9.69 -0.15
CA ALA A 39 -15.13 -8.89 -0.58
C ALA A 39 -15.02 -8.85 -2.11
N ALA A 40 -14.29 -7.86 -2.63
CA ALA A 40 -13.93 -7.80 -4.05
C ALA A 40 -12.82 -8.79 -4.44
N VAL A 41 -12.18 -9.41 -3.45
CA VAL A 41 -11.13 -10.41 -3.65
C VAL A 41 -11.48 -11.65 -2.84
N VAL A 42 -11.69 -12.78 -3.52
CA VAL A 42 -12.20 -14.02 -2.92
C VAL A 42 -11.47 -15.25 -3.47
N THR A 43 -11.55 -16.37 -2.77
CA THR A 43 -11.09 -17.68 -3.25
C THR A 43 -12.17 -18.39 -4.07
N PRO A 44 -11.79 -19.34 -4.96
CA PRO A 44 -12.76 -20.18 -5.63
C PRO A 44 -13.69 -20.93 -4.66
N GLY A 45 -14.93 -21.20 -5.09
CA GLY A 45 -15.94 -21.92 -4.29
C GLY A 45 -16.69 -21.05 -3.26
N VAL A 46 -16.33 -19.77 -3.10
CA VAL A 46 -17.04 -18.83 -2.22
C VAL A 46 -18.28 -18.27 -2.93
N ASN A 47 -19.38 -18.13 -2.20
CA ASN A 47 -20.57 -17.43 -2.71
C ASN A 47 -20.38 -15.91 -2.62
N VAL A 48 -20.56 -15.22 -3.75
CA VAL A 48 -20.40 -13.77 -3.86
C VAL A 48 -21.74 -13.13 -4.18
N THR A 49 -22.07 -12.06 -3.46
CA THR A 49 -23.27 -11.25 -3.72
C THR A 49 -22.87 -9.88 -4.25
N LEU A 50 -23.27 -9.59 -5.49
CA LEU A 50 -23.15 -8.27 -6.09
C LEU A 50 -24.43 -7.48 -5.81
N ARG A 51 -24.27 -6.31 -5.18
CA ARG A 51 -25.36 -5.48 -4.69
C ARG A 51 -25.43 -4.20 -5.51
N CYS A 52 -26.48 -4.09 -6.31
CA CYS A 52 -26.71 -2.94 -7.15
C CYS A 52 -27.81 -2.06 -6.55
N ARG A 53 -27.44 -0.84 -6.15
CA ARG A 53 -28.35 0.14 -5.55
C ARG A 53 -28.61 1.29 -6.52
N ALA A 54 -29.85 1.42 -6.96
CA ALA A 54 -30.32 2.56 -7.73
C ALA A 54 -30.68 3.74 -6.81
N PRO A 55 -30.61 4.99 -7.28
CA PRO A 55 -31.03 6.17 -6.50
C PRO A 55 -32.54 6.27 -6.25
N GLN A 56 -33.33 5.47 -6.97
CA GLN A 56 -34.78 5.38 -6.86
C GLN A 56 -35.20 3.94 -7.09
N VAL A 57 -36.43 3.59 -6.69
CA VAL A 57 -36.99 2.25 -6.93
C VAL A 57 -36.96 1.95 -8.42
N ALA A 58 -36.31 0.86 -8.78
CA ALA A 58 -36.21 0.39 -10.15
C ALA A 58 -36.73 -1.03 -10.22
N TRP A 59 -37.63 -1.31 -11.16
CA TRP A 59 -38.31 -2.60 -11.21
C TRP A 59 -37.45 -3.69 -11.85
N ARG A 60 -36.50 -3.34 -12.74
CA ARG A 60 -35.60 -4.28 -13.39
C ARG A 60 -34.16 -3.82 -13.29
N PHE A 61 -33.28 -4.70 -12.85
CA PHE A 61 -31.83 -4.52 -12.82
C PHE A 61 -31.14 -5.53 -13.74
N ALA A 62 -30.02 -5.10 -14.31
CA ALA A 62 -29.19 -5.91 -15.19
C ALA A 62 -27.72 -5.80 -14.76
N LEU A 63 -27.08 -6.95 -14.62
CA LEU A 63 -25.65 -7.06 -14.36
C LEU A 63 -24.93 -7.39 -15.67
N PHE A 64 -23.88 -6.63 -15.98
CA PHE A 64 -23.09 -6.77 -17.19
C PHE A 64 -21.65 -7.11 -16.83
N LYS A 65 -21.01 -7.89 -17.69
CA LYS A 65 -19.57 -8.16 -17.66
C LYS A 65 -18.99 -7.80 -19.04
N PRO A 66 -17.89 -7.03 -19.11
CA PRO A 66 -17.28 -6.71 -20.40
C PRO A 66 -16.90 -7.96 -21.18
N GLY A 67 -17.12 -7.93 -22.50
CA GLY A 67 -16.87 -9.06 -23.40
C GLY A 67 -18.09 -9.96 -23.65
N GLU A 68 -19.15 -9.83 -22.86
CA GLU A 68 -20.42 -10.51 -23.09
C GLU A 68 -21.31 -9.69 -24.03
N THR A 69 -22.02 -10.35 -24.94
CA THR A 69 -22.93 -9.68 -25.91
C THR A 69 -24.19 -9.11 -25.25
N GLY A 70 -24.47 -9.50 -24.01
CA GLY A 70 -25.61 -9.05 -23.24
C GLY A 70 -25.37 -9.09 -21.74
N PRO A 71 -26.38 -8.73 -20.95
CA PRO A 71 -26.30 -8.83 -19.50
C PRO A 71 -26.23 -10.29 -19.06
N LEU A 72 -25.33 -10.55 -18.11
CA LEU A 72 -25.15 -11.87 -17.50
C LEU A 72 -26.39 -12.31 -16.73
N LEU A 73 -26.97 -11.39 -15.97
CA LEU A 73 -28.08 -11.66 -15.06
C LEU A 73 -29.07 -10.50 -15.07
N PHE A 74 -30.35 -10.84 -14.93
CA PHE A 74 -31.42 -9.88 -14.66
C PHE A 74 -32.13 -10.20 -13.36
N ARG A 75 -32.58 -9.16 -12.67
CA ARG A 75 -33.46 -9.26 -11.50
C ARG A 75 -34.58 -8.26 -11.63
N ASP A 76 -35.80 -8.75 -11.52
CA ASP A 76 -37.00 -7.92 -11.43
C ASP A 76 -37.36 -7.79 -9.94
N VAL A 77 -37.20 -6.59 -9.37
CA VAL A 77 -37.42 -6.30 -7.95
C VAL A 77 -38.10 -4.94 -7.78
N SER A 78 -39.14 -4.82 -6.95
CA SER A 78 -39.78 -3.53 -6.68
C SER A 78 -39.07 -2.78 -5.54
N SER A 79 -37.75 -2.64 -5.65
CA SER A 79 -36.87 -2.06 -4.63
C SER A 79 -35.82 -1.14 -5.26
N GLU A 80 -35.13 -0.35 -4.45
CA GLU A 80 -33.93 0.39 -4.85
C GLU A 80 -32.68 -0.49 -4.91
N LEU A 81 -32.75 -1.71 -4.37
CA LEU A 81 -31.62 -2.63 -4.26
C LEU A 81 -31.95 -3.96 -4.94
N ALA A 82 -31.08 -4.38 -5.85
CA ALA A 82 -31.05 -5.73 -6.40
C ALA A 82 -29.77 -6.47 -5.97
N GLU A 83 -29.93 -7.76 -5.69
CA GLU A 83 -28.84 -8.66 -5.33
C GLU A 83 -28.69 -9.73 -6.40
N PHE A 84 -27.46 -9.86 -6.91
CA PHE A 84 -27.07 -10.88 -7.87
C PHE A 84 -26.12 -11.85 -7.17
N PHE A 85 -26.53 -13.11 -7.08
CA PHE A 85 -25.78 -14.16 -6.42
C PHE A 85 -24.93 -14.90 -7.46
N LEU A 86 -23.63 -14.97 -7.21
CA LEU A 86 -22.69 -15.83 -7.91
C LEU A 86 -22.33 -16.97 -6.96
N GLU A 87 -22.90 -18.15 -7.22
CA GLU A 87 -22.65 -19.35 -6.43
C GLU A 87 -21.31 -19.98 -6.81
N GLU A 88 -20.58 -20.46 -5.80
CA GLU A 88 -19.31 -21.19 -5.92
C GLU A 88 -18.38 -20.62 -6.99
N VAL A 89 -17.95 -19.36 -6.81
CA VAL A 89 -17.27 -18.64 -7.88
C VAL A 89 -16.00 -19.36 -8.36
N THR A 90 -15.79 -19.35 -9.66
CA THR A 90 -14.63 -19.93 -10.34
C THR A 90 -13.67 -18.84 -10.80
N LEU A 91 -12.43 -19.20 -11.13
CA LEU A 91 -11.45 -18.25 -11.68
C LEU A 91 -11.97 -17.51 -12.93
N ALA A 92 -12.77 -18.19 -13.77
CA ALA A 92 -13.34 -17.61 -14.99
C ALA A 92 -14.41 -16.53 -14.71
N GLN A 93 -15.04 -16.57 -13.54
CA GLN A 93 -15.99 -15.55 -13.10
C GLN A 93 -15.28 -14.29 -12.56
N GLY A 94 -13.95 -14.30 -12.40
CA GLY A 94 -13.19 -13.09 -12.16
C GLY A 94 -13.32 -12.07 -13.29
N GLY A 95 -13.11 -10.80 -12.97
CA GLY A 95 -13.13 -9.69 -13.92
C GLY A 95 -14.04 -8.56 -13.48
N SER A 96 -14.37 -7.72 -14.45
CA SER A 96 -15.10 -6.49 -14.25
C SER A 96 -16.62 -6.68 -14.34
N TYR A 97 -17.35 -6.00 -13.46
CA TYR A 97 -18.80 -5.98 -13.43
C TYR A 97 -19.31 -4.55 -13.38
N CYS A 98 -20.40 -4.29 -14.09
CA CYS A 98 -21.17 -3.07 -13.94
C CYS A 98 -22.67 -3.40 -13.90
N CYS A 99 -23.46 -2.52 -13.31
CA CYS A 99 -24.90 -2.69 -13.21
C CYS A 99 -25.64 -1.51 -13.82
N SER A 100 -26.77 -1.77 -14.44
CA SER A 100 -27.74 -0.75 -14.85
C SER A 100 -29.14 -1.16 -14.41
N TYR A 101 -30.05 -0.19 -14.35
CA TYR A 101 -31.45 -0.44 -14.00
C TYR A 101 -32.40 0.20 -15.01
N ARG A 102 -33.64 -0.26 -14.98
CA ARG A 102 -34.73 0.22 -15.82
C ARG A 102 -36.01 0.34 -15.00
N ARG A 103 -36.72 1.44 -15.21
CA ARG A 103 -38.05 1.64 -14.63
C ARG A 103 -39.16 1.28 -15.63
N PRO A 104 -40.35 0.87 -15.16
CA PRO A 104 -41.47 0.53 -16.04
C PRO A 104 -42.02 1.72 -16.84
N ASP A 105 -41.90 2.93 -16.30
CA ASP A 105 -42.36 4.18 -16.93
C ASP A 105 -41.47 4.65 -18.09
N TRP A 106 -40.31 4.04 -18.29
CA TRP A 106 -39.40 4.37 -19.39
C TRP A 106 -39.79 3.65 -20.67
N LYS A 107 -39.39 4.22 -21.81
CA LYS A 107 -39.56 3.55 -23.11
C LYS A 107 -38.84 2.18 -23.08
N PRO A 108 -39.43 1.14 -23.71
CA PRO A 108 -38.77 -0.15 -23.83
C PRO A 108 -37.36 -0.01 -24.42
N GLY A 109 -36.40 -0.72 -23.83
CA GLY A 109 -34.99 -0.67 -24.25
C GLY A 109 -34.15 0.46 -23.65
N VAL A 110 -34.76 1.41 -22.92
CA VAL A 110 -34.02 2.46 -22.21
C VAL A 110 -33.54 1.97 -20.86
N TRP A 111 -32.26 2.23 -20.55
CA TRP A 111 -31.59 1.87 -19.30
C TRP A 111 -30.92 3.11 -18.68
N SER A 112 -30.59 3.03 -17.39
CA SER A 112 -29.80 4.03 -16.71
C SER A 112 -28.38 4.09 -17.29
N GLN A 113 -27.61 5.11 -16.92
CA GLN A 113 -26.15 5.02 -17.04
C GLN A 113 -25.64 3.79 -16.24
N PRO A 114 -24.58 3.11 -16.70
CA PRO A 114 -23.97 2.02 -15.95
C PRO A 114 -23.31 2.56 -14.67
N SER A 115 -23.24 1.70 -13.64
CA SER A 115 -22.47 1.97 -12.43
C SER A 115 -20.99 2.16 -12.73
N ASP A 116 -20.25 2.65 -11.73
CA ASP A 116 -18.81 2.46 -11.72
C ASP A 116 -18.46 0.98 -11.76
N GLU A 117 -17.31 0.70 -12.34
CA GLU A 117 -16.80 -0.65 -12.56
C GLU A 117 -16.37 -1.29 -11.24
N LEU A 118 -16.82 -2.52 -11.00
CA LEU A 118 -16.40 -3.33 -9.86
C LEU A 118 -15.56 -4.50 -10.36
N GLU A 119 -14.27 -4.51 -10.00
CA GLU A 119 -13.35 -5.60 -10.30
C GLU A 119 -13.45 -6.69 -9.21
N LEU A 120 -13.95 -7.86 -9.59
CA LEU A 120 -13.97 -9.06 -8.76
C LEU A 120 -12.74 -9.92 -9.09
N LEU A 121 -11.80 -10.03 -8.15
CA LEU A 121 -10.64 -10.90 -8.27
C LEU A 121 -10.89 -12.23 -7.57
N VAL A 122 -10.97 -13.31 -8.36
CA VAL A 122 -11.03 -14.68 -7.82
C VAL A 122 -9.62 -15.27 -7.86
N THR A 123 -9.03 -15.54 -6.71
CA THR A 123 -7.67 -16.10 -6.59
C THR A 123 -7.53 -16.94 -5.33
N GLU A 124 -6.80 -18.05 -5.40
CA GLU A 124 -6.48 -18.86 -4.23
C GLU A 124 -5.48 -18.19 -3.30
N GLN A 125 -4.57 -17.38 -3.86
CA GLN A 125 -3.49 -16.77 -3.10
C GLN A 125 -3.18 -15.37 -3.62
N LEU A 126 -2.88 -14.45 -2.70
CA LEU A 126 -2.42 -13.11 -3.07
C LEU A 126 -0.93 -13.17 -3.48
N PRO A 127 -0.50 -12.27 -4.39
CA PRO A 127 0.91 -12.13 -4.74
C PRO A 127 1.80 -11.92 -3.51
N ARG A 128 3.00 -12.51 -3.51
CA ARG A 128 3.96 -12.32 -2.41
C ARG A 128 4.35 -10.83 -2.30
N PRO A 129 4.35 -10.23 -1.09
CA PRO A 129 4.79 -8.86 -0.89
C PRO A 129 6.32 -8.75 -0.82
N SER A 130 6.83 -7.54 -1.01
CA SER A 130 8.22 -7.17 -0.73
C SER A 130 8.31 -6.41 0.59
N LEU A 131 9.34 -6.71 1.39
CA LEU A 131 9.63 -6.00 2.64
C LEU A 131 10.96 -5.25 2.49
N VAL A 132 10.96 -3.95 2.76
CA VAL A 132 12.17 -3.11 2.70
C VAL A 132 12.32 -2.27 3.97
N ALA A 133 13.55 -1.92 4.30
CA ALA A 133 13.86 -1.04 5.42
C ALA A 133 14.19 0.37 4.92
N LEU A 134 13.68 1.38 5.62
CA LEU A 134 13.89 2.78 5.32
C LEU A 134 14.56 3.45 6.54
N PRO A 135 15.74 4.08 6.38
CA PRO A 135 16.47 4.32 5.12
C PRO A 135 17.25 3.10 4.59
N GLY A 136 17.48 2.09 5.42
CA GLY A 136 18.22 0.89 5.03
C GLY A 136 18.20 -0.19 6.11
N PRO A 137 18.76 -1.38 5.82
CA PRO A 137 18.74 -2.52 6.74
C PRO A 137 19.78 -2.42 7.87
N VAL A 138 20.78 -1.56 7.73
CA VAL A 138 21.80 -1.31 8.76
C VAL A 138 21.42 -0.04 9.51
N VAL A 139 21.27 -0.14 10.83
CA VAL A 139 20.83 0.98 11.68
C VAL A 139 21.90 1.36 12.69
N ALA A 140 22.17 2.66 12.81
CA ALA A 140 23.00 3.18 13.89
C ALA A 140 22.35 2.86 15.25
N ARG A 141 23.18 2.76 16.31
CA ARG A 141 22.68 2.38 17.64
C ARG A 141 21.62 3.38 18.13
N GLY A 142 20.41 2.87 18.41
CA GLY A 142 19.29 3.69 18.87
C GLY A 142 18.54 4.45 17.77
N ALA A 143 18.96 4.37 16.50
CA ALA A 143 18.26 5.01 15.40
C ALA A 143 16.97 4.26 15.03
N ASN A 144 15.88 4.99 14.81
CA ASN A 144 14.61 4.40 14.37
C ASN A 144 14.69 3.97 12.91
N VAL A 145 13.98 2.89 12.59
CA VAL A 145 13.84 2.38 11.23
C VAL A 145 12.36 2.16 10.93
N SER A 146 11.96 2.35 9.68
CA SER A 146 10.61 2.01 9.23
C SER A 146 10.69 0.85 8.25
N LEU A 147 9.90 -0.19 8.48
CA LEU A 147 9.77 -1.29 7.53
C LEU A 147 8.55 -1.06 6.64
N ARG A 148 8.76 -0.99 5.33
CA ARG A 148 7.67 -0.88 4.36
C ARG A 148 7.39 -2.25 3.77
N CYS A 149 6.19 -2.78 4.04
CA CYS A 149 5.68 -3.96 3.37
C CYS A 149 4.82 -3.51 2.18
N ALA A 150 5.19 -3.91 0.96
CA ALA A 150 4.48 -3.54 -0.26
C ALA A 150 3.92 -4.78 -0.96
N GLY A 151 2.60 -4.80 -1.15
CA GLY A 151 1.87 -5.79 -1.93
C GLY A 151 1.54 -5.27 -3.34
N ARG A 152 0.77 -6.06 -4.10
CA ARG A 152 0.31 -5.66 -5.45
C ARG A 152 -1.09 -5.06 -5.46
N VAL A 153 -1.89 -5.30 -4.43
CA VAL A 153 -3.30 -4.93 -4.34
C VAL A 153 -3.50 -3.82 -3.29
N ARG A 154 -4.43 -2.90 -3.56
CA ARG A 154 -4.80 -1.77 -2.67
C ARG A 154 -5.84 -2.20 -1.64
N GLY A 155 -6.02 -1.40 -0.58
CA GLY A 155 -7.10 -1.62 0.38
C GLY A 155 -6.94 -2.89 1.22
N MET A 156 -5.69 -3.23 1.55
CA MET A 156 -5.33 -4.49 2.21
C MET A 156 -4.91 -4.26 3.66
N SER A 157 -5.02 -5.32 4.45
CA SER A 157 -4.48 -5.41 5.79
C SER A 157 -3.09 -6.04 5.76
N PHE A 158 -2.10 -5.40 6.37
CA PHE A 158 -0.71 -5.84 6.40
C PHE A 158 -0.30 -6.22 7.82
N ALA A 159 0.41 -7.34 7.95
CA ALA A 159 0.91 -7.84 9.22
C ALA A 159 2.43 -8.01 9.17
N LEU A 160 3.14 -7.41 10.14
CA LEU A 160 4.59 -7.52 10.29
C LEU A 160 4.92 -8.58 11.34
N TYR A 161 5.82 -9.50 10.99
CA TYR A 161 6.32 -10.56 11.86
C TYR A 161 7.81 -10.41 12.10
N ARG A 162 8.24 -10.90 13.26
CA ARG A 162 9.64 -11.09 13.60
C ARG A 162 9.89 -12.55 13.92
N GLU A 163 11.01 -13.05 13.45
CA GLU A 163 11.46 -14.41 13.73
C GLU A 163 11.55 -14.65 15.25
N GLY A 164 11.10 -15.83 15.70
CA GLY A 164 11.01 -16.17 17.12
C GLY A 164 9.79 -15.62 17.85
N VAL A 165 8.93 -14.83 17.20
CA VAL A 165 7.67 -14.32 17.78
C VAL A 165 6.47 -14.92 17.05
N ALA A 166 5.60 -15.61 17.78
CA ALA A 166 4.46 -16.32 17.20
C ALA A 166 3.37 -15.36 16.66
N ALA A 167 3.10 -14.27 17.37
CA ALA A 167 2.12 -13.27 16.99
C ALA A 167 2.72 -12.16 16.11
N PRO A 168 1.93 -11.52 15.22
CA PRO A 168 2.39 -10.34 14.50
C PRO A 168 2.78 -9.23 15.48
N LEU A 169 3.90 -8.55 15.20
CA LEU A 169 4.35 -7.41 16.00
C LEU A 169 3.45 -6.20 15.82
N GLN A 170 3.01 -5.98 14.58
CA GLN A 170 2.18 -4.83 14.21
C GLN A 170 1.23 -5.24 13.09
N PHE A 171 0.07 -4.59 13.09
CA PHE A 171 -0.98 -4.75 12.09
C PHE A 171 -1.42 -3.38 11.59
N ARG A 172 -1.62 -3.24 10.28
CA ARG A 172 -2.01 -1.97 9.66
C ARG A 172 -2.93 -2.21 8.46
N ASP A 173 -4.08 -1.56 8.47
CA ASP A 173 -4.90 -1.42 7.27
C ASP A 173 -4.36 -0.27 6.42
N SER A 174 -4.33 -0.46 5.11
CA SER A 174 -3.84 0.54 4.17
C SER A 174 -4.69 0.57 2.91
N ALA A 175 -5.14 1.77 2.54
CA ALA A 175 -5.76 2.03 1.25
C ALA A 175 -4.73 1.96 0.11
N GLN A 176 -3.45 2.20 0.42
CA GLN A 176 -2.35 2.09 -0.53
C GLN A 176 -1.97 0.61 -0.75
N ARG A 177 -1.00 0.38 -1.65
CA ARG A 177 -0.45 -0.96 -1.90
C ARG A 177 0.66 -1.33 -0.90
N TRP A 178 0.86 -0.54 0.14
CA TRP A 178 1.91 -0.75 1.13
C TRP A 178 1.49 -0.22 2.50
N ALA A 179 2.15 -0.70 3.54
CA ALA A 179 2.05 -0.18 4.90
C ALA A 179 3.45 -0.01 5.50
N ASP A 180 3.62 1.07 6.26
CA ASP A 180 4.86 1.41 6.96
C ASP A 180 4.74 1.06 8.43
N PHE A 181 5.74 0.33 8.94
CA PHE A 181 5.81 -0.16 10.30
C PHE A 181 7.02 0.48 11.00
N PRO A 182 6.82 1.53 11.81
CA PRO A 182 7.90 2.15 12.55
C PRO A 182 8.40 1.21 13.65
N LEU A 183 9.72 1.03 13.74
CA LEU A 183 10.40 0.26 14.76
C LEU A 183 11.34 1.17 15.58
N PRO A 184 11.19 1.21 16.92
CA PRO A 184 12.13 1.91 17.78
C PRO A 184 13.53 1.28 17.70
N GLY A 185 14.57 2.10 17.58
CA GLY A 185 15.94 1.64 17.32
C GLY A 185 16.51 0.60 18.30
N ALA A 186 16.10 0.66 19.57
CA ALA A 186 16.54 -0.31 20.59
C ALA A 186 16.08 -1.76 20.33
N ARG A 187 15.01 -1.95 19.56
CA ARG A 187 14.40 -3.26 19.26
C ARG A 187 14.38 -3.57 17.76
N ALA A 188 15.06 -2.76 16.96
CA ALA A 188 15.10 -2.86 15.52
C ALA A 188 15.90 -4.06 14.98
N PRO A 189 17.03 -4.51 15.59
CA PRO A 189 17.78 -5.63 15.04
C PRO A 189 17.01 -6.96 15.11
N GLY A 190 17.02 -7.71 14.02
CA GLY A 190 16.36 -9.01 13.91
C GLY A 190 15.90 -9.31 12.49
N THR A 191 15.31 -10.50 12.31
CA THR A 191 14.75 -10.94 11.03
C THR A 191 13.25 -10.68 11.00
N TYR A 192 12.78 -10.02 9.95
CA TYR A 192 11.38 -9.64 9.77
C TYR A 192 10.81 -10.22 8.48
N SER A 193 9.52 -10.52 8.48
CA SER A 193 8.76 -10.84 7.28
C SER A 193 7.39 -10.20 7.37
N CYS A 194 6.71 -10.02 6.24
CA CYS A 194 5.35 -9.52 6.23
C CYS A 194 4.45 -10.34 5.31
N TYR A 195 3.16 -10.36 5.59
CA TYR A 195 2.14 -10.79 4.63
C TYR A 195 1.01 -9.78 4.62
N TYR A 196 0.11 -9.89 3.65
CA TYR A 196 -1.11 -9.11 3.61
C TYR A 196 -2.31 -9.98 3.27
N HIS A 197 -3.49 -9.53 3.69
CA HIS A 197 -4.75 -10.21 3.43
C HIS A 197 -5.86 -9.19 3.22
N THR A 198 -7.01 -9.67 2.74
CA THR A 198 -8.17 -8.80 2.58
C THR A 198 -8.81 -8.52 3.94
N PRO A 199 -9.24 -7.28 4.25
CA PRO A 199 -9.83 -6.96 5.55
C PRO A 199 -11.16 -7.68 5.82
N SER A 200 -12.03 -7.78 4.79
CA SER A 200 -13.36 -8.38 4.92
C SER A 200 -13.43 -9.88 4.62
N ALA A 201 -12.35 -10.47 4.10
CA ALA A 201 -12.20 -11.90 3.85
C ALA A 201 -10.78 -12.37 4.22
N PRO A 202 -10.46 -12.47 5.53
CA PRO A 202 -9.10 -12.72 6.02
C PRO A 202 -8.54 -14.11 5.68
N TYR A 203 -9.35 -14.98 5.07
CA TYR A 203 -8.92 -16.27 4.52
C TYR A 203 -8.15 -16.14 3.19
N VAL A 204 -8.29 -15.02 2.48
CA VAL A 204 -7.51 -14.74 1.26
C VAL A 204 -6.27 -13.94 1.64
N LEU A 205 -5.12 -14.61 1.67
CA LEU A 205 -3.85 -14.05 2.15
C LEU A 205 -2.69 -14.31 1.20
N SER A 206 -1.65 -13.49 1.32
CA SER A 206 -0.39 -13.69 0.59
C SER A 206 0.51 -14.68 1.33
N GLN A 207 1.46 -15.27 0.62
CA GLN A 207 2.65 -15.83 1.27
C GLN A 207 3.41 -14.73 2.01
N ARG A 208 4.28 -15.12 2.96
CA ARG A 208 5.21 -14.20 3.61
C ARG A 208 6.23 -13.68 2.59
N SER A 209 6.64 -12.43 2.76
CA SER A 209 7.77 -11.84 2.04
C SER A 209 9.04 -12.64 2.26
N GLU A 210 10.04 -12.39 1.42
CA GLU A 210 11.41 -12.79 1.77
C GLU A 210 11.81 -12.14 3.12
N PRO A 211 12.57 -12.87 3.96
CA PRO A 211 13.00 -12.35 5.25
C PRO A 211 13.99 -11.19 5.07
N LEU A 212 13.78 -10.14 5.85
CA LEU A 212 14.65 -8.97 5.88
C LEU A 212 15.37 -8.91 7.23
N VAL A 213 16.70 -8.92 7.20
CA VAL A 213 17.54 -8.81 8.40
C VAL A 213 17.88 -7.35 8.64
N ILE A 214 17.57 -6.86 9.83
CA ILE A 214 18.04 -5.58 10.35
C ILE A 214 19.24 -5.83 11.26
N SER A 215 20.35 -5.16 10.98
CA SER A 215 21.58 -5.22 11.77
C SER A 215 21.92 -3.86 12.37
N SER A 216 22.50 -3.87 13.57
CA SER A 216 23.10 -2.66 14.13
C SER A 216 24.45 -2.43 13.50
N GLU A 217 24.79 -1.17 13.23
CA GLU A 217 26.14 -0.78 12.86
C GLU A 217 27.11 -1.21 13.97
N GLY A 218 28.04 -2.11 13.63
CA GLY A 218 29.06 -2.56 14.57
C GLY A 218 30.04 -1.44 14.87
N GLU A 219 30.47 -1.34 16.13
CA GLU A 219 31.71 -0.64 16.47
C GLU A 219 32.81 -1.19 15.54
N ARG A 220 33.50 -0.33 14.79
CA ARG A 220 34.79 -0.73 14.21
C ARG A 220 35.60 -1.34 15.37
N PRO A 221 36.19 -2.55 15.23
CA PRO A 221 37.22 -2.95 16.16
C PRO A 221 38.21 -1.80 16.22
N GLY A 222 38.46 -1.29 17.42
CA GLY A 222 39.38 -0.18 17.63
C GLY A 222 40.59 -0.39 16.73
N GLY A 223 40.93 0.64 15.94
CA GLY A 223 42.18 0.64 15.19
C GLY A 223 43.32 0.20 16.12
N PRO A 224 44.36 -0.47 15.57
CA PRO A 224 45.42 -1.06 16.37
C PRO A 224 45.91 -0.04 17.40
N PRO A 225 46.17 -0.44 18.66
CA PRO A 225 46.63 0.49 19.67
C PRO A 225 47.86 1.21 19.11
N GLN A 226 47.77 2.54 19.04
CA GLN A 226 48.92 3.34 18.64
C GLN A 226 50.08 2.95 19.57
N PRO A 227 51.27 2.63 19.03
CA PRO A 227 52.44 2.44 19.87
C PRO A 227 52.62 3.67 20.74
N LEU A 228 52.55 3.50 22.06
CA LEU A 228 52.95 4.53 23.00
C LEU A 228 54.43 4.81 22.73
N LEU A 229 54.70 5.89 21.99
CA LEU A 229 56.05 6.42 21.88
C LEU A 229 56.54 6.71 23.31
N PRO A 230 57.77 6.28 23.69
CA PRO A 230 58.30 6.60 25.00
C PRO A 230 58.33 8.10 25.15
N ARG A 231 57.65 8.62 26.18
CA ARG A 231 57.90 9.99 26.64
C ARG A 231 59.36 10.06 27.05
N THR A 232 60.20 10.63 26.20
CA THR A 232 61.50 11.16 26.61
C THR A 232 61.24 12.11 27.77
N GLN A 233 61.69 11.73 28.97
CA GLN A 233 61.77 12.62 30.11
C GLN A 233 62.66 13.80 29.71
N GLY A 234 62.03 14.96 29.52
CA GLY A 234 62.75 16.23 29.42
C GLY A 234 63.49 16.50 30.74
N PRO A 235 64.66 17.15 30.69
CA PRO A 235 65.45 17.43 31.88
C PRO A 235 64.67 18.32 32.86
N PRO A 236 64.95 18.20 34.17
CA PRO A 236 64.23 18.94 35.21
C PRO A 236 64.44 20.46 35.06
N PRO A 237 63.44 21.28 35.43
CA PRO A 237 63.54 22.72 35.37
C PRO A 237 64.59 23.23 36.37
N SER A 238 65.45 24.13 35.90
CA SER A 238 66.44 24.83 36.71
C SER A 238 65.77 26.00 37.45
N ASP A 239 66.00 26.09 38.76
CA ASP A 239 65.56 27.20 39.62
C ASP A 239 66.06 28.57 39.11
N PRO A 240 65.24 29.63 39.14
CA PRO A 240 65.73 31.00 39.02
C PRO A 240 66.07 31.54 40.41
N GLY A 241 67.31 31.30 40.85
CA GLY A 241 67.89 31.95 42.02
C GLY A 241 68.60 33.26 41.67
N GLY A 242 68.12 34.36 42.26
CA GLY A 242 68.91 35.53 42.68
C GLY A 242 69.61 36.39 41.62
N SER A 243 69.09 37.59 41.36
CA SER A 243 69.89 38.68 40.79
C SER A 243 70.84 39.27 41.85
N PRO A 244 72.15 39.40 41.58
CA PRO A 244 73.05 40.23 42.38
C PRO A 244 73.02 41.70 41.92
N ALA A 245 73.44 42.55 42.86
CA ALA A 245 73.46 44.01 42.93
C ALA A 245 74.07 44.79 41.73
N PRO A 246 73.75 46.10 41.60
CA PRO A 246 74.18 46.93 40.48
C PRO A 246 75.67 47.33 40.54
N PRO A 247 76.25 47.74 39.40
CA PRO A 247 77.67 48.11 39.30
C PRO A 247 77.95 49.51 39.87
N PRO A 248 79.15 49.77 40.43
CA PRO A 248 79.74 51.11 40.47
C PRO A 248 80.35 51.42 39.08
N SER A 249 80.32 52.64 38.56
CA SER A 249 81.20 53.80 38.82
C SER A 249 80.69 54.93 37.89
N ASP A 250 80.92 56.24 38.06
CA ASP A 250 82.22 56.92 38.18
C ASP A 250 82.00 58.44 38.49
N PRO A 251 83.05 59.22 38.85
CA PRO A 251 82.98 60.57 39.39
C PRO A 251 83.18 61.70 38.35
N GLY A 252 82.77 62.93 38.72
CA GLY A 252 82.93 64.19 37.97
C GLY A 252 81.64 64.56 37.23
N VAL A 253 81.03 65.74 37.42
CA VAL A 253 81.50 67.12 37.69
C VAL A 253 80.51 67.82 38.62
#